data_AF-A0A425WGK8-F1
#
_entry.id   AF-A0A425WGK8-F1
#
_cell.length_a   1.000
_cell.length_b   1.000
_cell.length_c   1.000
_cell.angle_alpha   90.00
_cell.angle_beta   90.00
_cell.angle_gamma   90.00
#
_symmetry.space_group_name_H-M   'P 1'
#
loop_
_entity.id
_entity.type
_entity.pdbx_description
1 polymer ?
#
loop_
_entity_poly.entity_id
_entity_poly.type
_entity_poly.pdbx_seq_one_letter_code
_entity_poly.pdbx_strand_id
1 'polypeptide(L)'
;MYHLRSKQLNGVTYYFSKAKDGKAPALVNKTKKVSGKTLYFSNTGKGFISCGNTEGNQAVASVIEGAKLSNSMTQDQKLSVVYNYILNKYNYTISDPADLSSNQWIYTCAYNMFKYGDAKCYNYAALTGLSANALGFNVRFETGVAARSAGGEKTEHAWVVVNDQYVLDSCYDDVNNKSGNQYFYKTYDEIRDSEGSEYQVNKTFTLSD
;
A
#
# COMPACT_ATOMS: atom_id res chain seq x y z
N MET A 1 -3.80 -10.47 12.87
CA MET A 1 -3.49 -11.14 11.58
C MET A 1 -3.99 -12.57 11.64
N TYR A 2 -4.56 -13.04 10.54
CA TYR A 2 -4.93 -14.45 10.39
C TYR A 2 -3.67 -15.28 10.19
N HIS A 3 -3.47 -16.30 11.01
CA HIS A 3 -2.34 -17.23 10.91
C HIS A 3 -2.84 -18.56 10.36
N LEU A 4 -2.36 -18.95 9.18
CA LEU A 4 -2.52 -20.30 8.66
C LEU A 4 -1.21 -21.06 8.90
N ARG A 5 -1.29 -22.37 9.19
CA ARG A 5 -0.10 -23.23 9.09
C ARG A 5 0.25 -23.38 7.62
N SER A 6 1.54 -23.45 7.28
CA SER A 6 1.97 -23.70 5.90
C SER A 6 2.80 -24.99 5.77
N LYS A 7 2.81 -25.59 4.58
CA LYS A 7 3.68 -26.72 4.22
C LYS A 7 4.19 -26.54 2.80
N GLN A 8 5.48 -26.75 2.58
CA GLN A 8 6.06 -26.79 1.24
C GLN A 8 6.02 -28.22 0.68
N LEU A 9 5.59 -28.35 -0.58
CA LEU A 9 5.67 -29.57 -1.38
C LEU A 9 6.09 -29.17 -2.80
N ASN A 10 7.17 -29.75 -3.34
CA ASN A 10 7.67 -29.49 -4.70
C ASN A 10 7.83 -27.99 -5.05
N GLY A 11 8.31 -27.18 -4.11
CA GLY A 11 8.48 -25.73 -4.30
C GLY A 11 7.20 -24.90 -4.16
N VAL A 12 6.05 -25.53 -3.86
CA VAL A 12 4.76 -24.86 -3.69
C VAL A 12 4.37 -24.83 -2.21
N THR A 13 3.98 -23.66 -1.70
CA THR A 13 3.57 -23.48 -0.29
C THR A 13 2.06 -23.54 -0.15
N TYR A 14 1.58 -24.47 0.67
CA TYR A 14 0.17 -24.72 0.98
C TYR A 14 -0.20 -24.05 2.30
N TYR A 15 -1.35 -23.37 2.39
CA TYR A 15 -1.88 -22.81 3.65
C TYR A 15 -3.09 -23.58 4.16
N PHE A 16 -3.14 -23.83 5.47
CA PHE A 16 -4.18 -24.62 6.12
C PHE A 16 -4.96 -23.77 7.13
N SER A 17 -6.29 -23.70 6.96
CA SER A 17 -7.19 -23.33 8.06
C SER A 17 -7.62 -24.59 8.81
N LYS A 18 -7.55 -24.56 10.14
CA LYS A 18 -7.94 -25.69 11.01
C LYS A 18 -9.40 -26.07 10.73
N ALA A 19 -9.64 -27.25 10.16
CA ALA A 19 -10.95 -27.90 10.17
C ALA A 19 -11.05 -28.82 11.40
N LYS A 20 -12.26 -29.00 11.94
CA LYS A 20 -12.53 -29.82 13.14
C LYS A 20 -12.17 -31.31 12.98
N ASP A 21 -11.88 -31.76 11.76
CA ASP A 21 -11.62 -33.14 11.36
C ASP A 21 -10.18 -33.41 10.88
N GLY A 22 -9.27 -32.42 11.00
CA GLY A 22 -7.85 -32.61 10.69
C GLY A 22 -7.50 -32.68 9.19
N LYS A 23 -8.45 -32.51 8.27
CA LYS A 23 -8.19 -32.43 6.82
C LYS A 23 -8.41 -31.00 6.34
N ALA A 24 -7.32 -30.27 6.10
CA ALA A 24 -7.41 -28.91 5.58
C ALA A 24 -7.39 -28.92 4.04
N PRO A 25 -8.34 -28.27 3.36
CA PRO A 25 -8.26 -28.06 1.92
C PRO A 25 -7.08 -27.13 1.60
N ALA A 26 -6.29 -27.51 0.61
CA ALA A 26 -5.29 -26.64 0.00
C ALA A 26 -5.98 -25.40 -0.58
N LEU A 27 -5.56 -24.19 -0.19
CA LEU A 27 -6.04 -22.97 -0.86
C LEU A 27 -5.36 -22.85 -2.22
N VAL A 28 -6.10 -23.20 -3.28
CA VAL A 28 -5.76 -22.84 -4.66
C VAL A 28 -5.75 -21.30 -4.74
N ASN A 29 -4.73 -20.71 -5.37
CA ASN A 29 -4.56 -19.25 -5.57
C ASN A 29 -4.20 -18.40 -4.33
N LYS A 30 -3.84 -19.00 -3.19
CA LYS A 30 -3.47 -18.28 -1.95
C LYS A 30 -4.56 -17.35 -1.39
N THR A 31 -5.80 -17.45 -1.85
CA THR A 31 -6.90 -16.60 -1.39
C THR A 31 -7.95 -17.37 -0.60
N LYS A 32 -8.68 -16.67 0.28
CA LYS A 32 -9.84 -17.21 1.01
C LYS A 32 -10.84 -16.12 1.33
N LYS A 33 -12.13 -16.33 1.04
CA LYS A 33 -13.19 -15.42 1.49
C LYS A 33 -13.50 -15.63 2.97
N VAL A 34 -13.46 -14.56 3.77
CA VAL A 34 -13.77 -14.55 5.20
C VAL A 34 -14.62 -13.31 5.50
N SER A 35 -15.83 -13.52 6.03
CA SER A 35 -16.75 -12.44 6.41
C SER A 35 -16.94 -11.39 5.31
N GLY A 36 -17.18 -11.84 4.08
CA GLY A 36 -17.37 -10.97 2.91
C GLY A 36 -16.09 -10.48 2.23
N LYS A 37 -14.93 -10.51 2.92
CA LYS A 37 -13.65 -10.03 2.38
C LYS A 37 -12.83 -11.16 1.79
N THR A 38 -12.17 -10.93 0.65
CA THR A 38 -11.18 -11.87 0.11
C THR A 38 -9.84 -11.61 0.77
N LEU A 39 -9.30 -12.59 1.49
CA LEU A 39 -7.94 -12.54 2.04
C LEU A 39 -6.97 -13.16 1.04
N TYR A 40 -5.75 -12.62 0.96
CA TYR A 40 -4.59 -13.21 0.31
C TYR A 40 -3.56 -13.62 1.37
N PHE A 41 -2.90 -14.76 1.18
CA PHE A 41 -1.85 -15.28 2.06
C PHE A 41 -0.49 -15.24 1.37
N SER A 42 0.44 -14.50 1.99
CA SER A 42 1.84 -14.40 1.53
C SER A 42 2.58 -15.73 1.67
N ASN A 43 3.78 -15.85 1.07
CA ASN A 43 4.58 -17.10 1.11
C ASN A 43 4.86 -17.59 2.54
N THR A 44 5.00 -16.67 3.50
CA THR A 44 5.20 -16.98 4.92
C THR A 44 3.90 -17.28 5.69
N GLY A 45 2.73 -17.19 5.05
CA GLY A 45 1.42 -17.48 5.64
C GLY A 45 0.76 -16.33 6.37
N LYS A 46 1.29 -15.11 6.21
CA LYS A 46 0.62 -13.89 6.70
C LYS A 46 -0.54 -13.56 5.78
N GLY A 47 -1.75 -13.49 6.35
CA GLY A 47 -2.97 -13.10 5.64
C GLY A 47 -3.26 -11.60 5.72
N PHE A 48 -3.65 -11.02 4.59
CA PHE A 48 -4.10 -9.62 4.47
C PHE A 48 -5.28 -9.51 3.48
N ILE A 49 -5.99 -8.38 3.45
CA ILE A 49 -7.10 -8.19 2.49
C ILE A 49 -6.51 -8.10 1.08
N SER A 50 -6.98 -8.98 0.19
CA SER A 50 -6.56 -9.02 -1.21
C SER A 50 -6.92 -7.72 -1.88
N CYS A 51 -6.01 -7.16 -2.68
CA CYS A 51 -6.28 -5.98 -3.49
C CYS A 51 -6.93 -6.33 -4.84
N GLY A 52 -7.45 -7.54 -5.02
CA GLY A 52 -8.14 -7.97 -6.26
C GLY A 52 -7.22 -8.25 -7.46
N ASN A 53 -5.92 -7.98 -7.36
CA ASN A 53 -4.95 -8.13 -8.46
C ASN A 53 -3.71 -8.92 -8.00
N THR A 54 -3.19 -9.81 -8.85
CA THR A 54 -2.03 -10.66 -8.54
C THR A 54 -0.75 -9.85 -8.30
N GLU A 55 -0.46 -8.87 -9.15
CA GLU A 55 0.75 -8.03 -9.05
C GLU A 55 0.70 -7.16 -7.78
N GLY A 56 -0.45 -6.54 -7.53
CA GLY A 56 -0.68 -5.78 -6.29
C GLY A 56 -0.54 -6.66 -5.04
N ASN A 57 -1.09 -7.87 -5.04
CA ASN A 57 -0.97 -8.80 -3.92
C ASN A 57 0.49 -9.22 -3.68
N GLN A 58 1.29 -9.39 -4.74
CA GLN A 58 2.72 -9.69 -4.61
C GLN A 58 3.48 -8.51 -4.00
N ALA A 59 3.22 -7.29 -4.45
CA ALA A 59 3.86 -6.09 -3.92
C ALA A 59 3.51 -5.87 -2.43
N VAL A 60 2.23 -5.97 -2.08
CA VAL A 60 1.76 -5.86 -0.68
C VAL A 60 2.34 -6.96 0.19
N ALA A 61 2.41 -8.20 -0.30
CA ALA A 61 3.01 -9.30 0.45
C ALA A 61 4.47 -9.00 0.84
N SER A 62 5.27 -8.42 -0.06
CA SER A 62 6.65 -8.01 0.24
C SER A 62 6.73 -7.01 1.40
N VAL A 63 5.79 -6.06 1.44
CA VAL A 63 5.70 -5.04 2.49
C VAL A 63 5.26 -5.66 3.82
N ILE A 64 4.14 -6.40 3.84
CA ILE A 64 3.59 -7.02 5.06
C ILE A 64 4.56 -8.03 5.69
N GLU A 65 5.32 -8.75 4.87
CA GLU A 65 6.33 -9.68 5.35
C GLU A 65 7.52 -8.94 5.99
N GLY A 66 8.06 -7.92 5.32
CA GLY A 66 9.24 -7.18 5.75
C GLY A 66 8.99 -6.19 6.89
N ALA A 67 7.79 -5.62 7.00
CA ALA A 67 7.42 -4.67 8.05
C ALA A 67 7.33 -5.31 9.46
N LYS A 68 7.49 -6.63 9.60
CA LYS A 68 7.53 -7.36 10.89
C LYS A 68 6.38 -7.01 11.83
N LEU A 69 5.17 -6.91 11.29
CA LEU A 69 3.97 -6.57 12.05
C LEU A 69 3.71 -7.57 13.19
N SER A 70 3.20 -7.08 14.32
CA SER A 70 2.76 -7.89 15.47
C SER A 70 1.24 -7.91 15.58
N ASN A 71 0.68 -8.97 16.18
CA ASN A 71 -0.73 -9.01 16.53
C ASN A 71 -1.11 -8.04 17.65
N SER A 72 -0.16 -7.66 18.51
CA SER A 72 -0.38 -6.70 19.60
C SER A 72 -0.53 -5.25 19.12
N MET A 73 -0.11 -4.96 17.88
CA MET A 73 -0.22 -3.62 17.31
C MET A 73 -1.67 -3.29 16.95
N THR A 74 -2.09 -2.06 17.23
CA THR A 74 -3.34 -1.49 16.68
C THR A 74 -3.28 -1.39 15.15
N GLN A 75 -4.41 -1.09 14.51
CA GLN A 75 -4.45 -0.92 13.06
C GLN A 75 -3.56 0.25 12.61
N ASP A 76 -3.62 1.38 13.30
CA ASP A 76 -2.81 2.57 12.99
C ASP A 76 -1.31 2.33 13.26
N GLN A 77 -0.96 1.61 14.32
CA GLN A 77 0.43 1.20 14.57
C GLN A 77 0.97 0.33 13.43
N LYS A 78 0.15 -0.59 12.90
CA LYS A 78 0.55 -1.39 11.73
C LYS A 78 0.75 -0.53 10.50
N LEU A 79 -0.13 0.45 10.28
CA LEU A 79 -0.03 1.37 9.15
C LEU A 79 1.25 2.20 9.24
N SER A 80 1.58 2.75 10.42
CA SER A 80 2.81 3.50 10.64
C SER A 80 4.06 2.64 10.40
N VAL A 81 4.08 1.40 10.88
CA VAL A 81 5.21 0.49 10.65
C VAL A 81 5.35 0.11 9.17
N VAL A 82 4.23 -0.13 8.46
CA VAL A 82 4.21 -0.36 7.01
C VAL A 82 4.75 0.86 6.25
N TYR A 83 4.27 2.05 6.60
CA TYR A 83 4.67 3.30 5.99
C TYR A 83 6.18 3.53 6.14
N ASN A 84 6.69 3.41 7.36
CA ASN A 84 8.13 3.52 7.65
C ASN A 84 8.95 2.44 6.93
N TYR A 85 8.42 1.22 6.79
CA TYR A 85 9.12 0.18 6.04
C TYR A 85 9.25 0.54 4.55
N ILE A 86 8.20 1.10 3.93
CA ILE A 86 8.23 1.55 2.53
C ILE A 86 9.29 2.65 2.36
N LEU A 87 9.28 3.69 3.21
CA LEU A 87 10.23 4.81 3.17
C LEU A 87 11.71 4.37 3.34
N ASN A 88 11.94 3.37 4.18
CA ASN A 88 13.29 2.87 4.43
C ASN A 88 13.78 1.88 3.36
N LYS A 89 12.86 1.21 2.66
CA LYS A 89 13.20 0.18 1.67
C LYS A 89 13.50 0.76 0.30
N TYR A 90 12.79 1.82 -0.08
CA TYR A 90 12.87 2.42 -1.41
C TYR A 90 13.45 3.83 -1.32
N ASN A 91 13.92 4.35 -2.45
CA ASN A 91 14.42 5.71 -2.57
C ASN A 91 13.87 6.28 -3.86
N TYR A 92 13.51 7.56 -3.85
CA TYR A 92 12.92 8.23 -4.99
C TYR A 92 13.77 8.08 -6.25
N THR A 93 13.14 7.66 -7.34
CA THR A 93 13.76 7.54 -8.66
C THR A 93 12.94 8.24 -9.73
N ILE A 94 13.61 8.63 -10.81
CA ILE A 94 12.92 9.11 -12.01
C ILE A 94 12.50 7.87 -12.80
N SER A 95 11.20 7.60 -12.84
CA SER A 95 10.58 6.55 -13.65
C SER A 95 9.57 7.14 -14.65
N ASP A 96 9.14 6.31 -15.59
CA ASP A 96 8.10 6.64 -16.56
C ASP A 96 6.80 7.09 -15.87
N PRO A 97 6.03 7.98 -16.52
CA PRO A 97 4.72 8.40 -16.02
C PRO A 97 3.73 7.23 -15.99
N ALA A 98 2.78 7.29 -15.06
CA ALA A 98 1.70 6.32 -14.97
C ALA A 98 0.64 6.55 -16.05
N ASP A 99 0.06 5.47 -16.59
CA ASP A 99 -1.13 5.55 -17.45
C ASP A 99 -2.40 5.71 -16.59
N LEU A 100 -2.86 6.95 -16.45
CA LEU A 100 -4.01 7.32 -15.64
C LEU A 100 -5.37 7.13 -16.35
N SER A 101 -5.44 6.34 -17.42
CA SER A 101 -6.68 6.02 -18.14
C SER A 101 -7.57 5.02 -17.41
N SER A 102 -7.02 4.23 -16.47
CA SER A 102 -7.75 3.22 -15.70
C SER A 102 -7.14 3.01 -14.31
N ASN A 103 -7.83 2.31 -13.41
CA ASN A 103 -7.29 1.96 -12.09
C ASN A 103 -6.08 1.00 -12.15
N GLN A 104 -5.75 0.44 -13.31
CA GLN A 104 -4.68 -0.54 -13.47
C GLN A 104 -3.30 0.03 -13.09
N TRP A 105 -3.10 1.35 -13.24
CA TRP A 105 -1.84 1.99 -12.82
C TRP A 105 -1.50 1.73 -11.36
N ILE A 106 -2.49 1.62 -10.48
CA ILE A 106 -2.28 1.38 -9.05
C ILE A 106 -1.55 0.05 -8.86
N TYR A 107 -1.97 -1.01 -9.54
CA TYR A 107 -1.33 -2.32 -9.41
C TYR A 107 0.03 -2.36 -10.09
N THR A 108 0.13 -1.80 -11.30
CA THR A 108 1.36 -1.79 -12.09
C THR A 108 2.46 -0.95 -11.42
N CYS A 109 2.14 0.25 -10.92
CA CYS A 109 3.10 1.10 -10.22
C CYS A 109 3.57 0.48 -8.90
N ALA A 110 2.67 -0.13 -8.11
CA ALA A 110 3.07 -0.85 -6.89
C ALA A 110 3.99 -2.04 -7.21
N TYR A 111 3.69 -2.79 -8.26
CA TYR A 111 4.50 -3.92 -8.69
C TYR A 111 5.87 -3.49 -9.22
N ASN A 112 5.94 -2.43 -10.02
CA ASN A 112 7.20 -1.90 -10.53
C ASN A 112 8.10 -1.43 -9.39
N MET A 113 7.54 -0.77 -8.37
CA MET A 113 8.29 -0.41 -7.16
C MET A 113 8.84 -1.64 -6.46
N PHE A 114 7.99 -2.64 -6.25
CA PHE A 114 8.38 -3.90 -5.63
C PHE A 114 9.48 -4.63 -6.43
N LYS A 115 9.32 -4.73 -7.75
CA LYS A 115 10.10 -5.61 -8.61
C LYS A 115 11.39 -4.97 -9.13
N TYR A 116 11.34 -3.69 -9.49
CA TYR A 116 12.42 -2.97 -10.16
C TYR A 116 13.00 -1.83 -9.30
N GLY A 117 12.31 -1.43 -8.23
CA GLY A 117 12.72 -0.30 -7.40
C GLY A 117 12.28 1.07 -7.95
N ASP A 118 11.36 1.10 -8.91
CA ASP A 118 10.78 2.33 -9.45
C ASP A 118 9.96 3.05 -8.38
N ALA A 119 10.36 4.26 -8.01
CA ALA A 119 9.89 4.90 -6.79
C ALA A 119 9.59 6.39 -7.03
N LYS A 120 8.72 6.69 -8.02
CA LYS A 120 8.14 8.03 -8.18
C LYS A 120 6.85 8.17 -7.35
N CYS A 121 6.25 9.35 -7.34
CA CYS A 121 5.00 9.65 -6.61
C CYS A 121 3.89 8.61 -6.84
N TYR A 122 3.63 8.22 -8.09
CA TYR A 122 2.63 7.20 -8.41
C TYR A 122 2.95 5.84 -7.79
N ASN A 123 4.21 5.42 -7.80
CA ASN A 123 4.68 4.17 -7.19
C ASN A 123 4.51 4.18 -5.67
N TYR A 124 4.95 5.26 -5.03
CA TYR A 124 4.79 5.47 -3.59
C TYR A 124 3.32 5.45 -3.18
N ALA A 125 2.47 6.22 -3.86
CA ALA A 125 1.03 6.27 -3.60
C ALA A 125 0.40 4.89 -3.79
N ALA A 126 0.70 4.21 -4.89
CA ALA A 126 0.20 2.88 -5.19
C ALA A 126 0.56 1.86 -4.10
N LEU A 127 1.85 1.70 -3.78
CA LEU A 127 2.29 0.70 -2.81
C LEU A 127 1.79 1.01 -1.40
N THR A 128 1.77 2.29 -1.02
CA THR A 128 1.27 2.74 0.29
C THR A 128 -0.22 2.49 0.43
N GLY A 129 -1.02 2.89 -0.57
CA GLY A 129 -2.47 2.77 -0.51
C GLY A 129 -2.95 1.32 -0.60
N LEU A 130 -2.31 0.49 -1.42
CA LEU A 130 -2.59 -0.95 -1.44
C LEU A 130 -2.25 -1.61 -0.10
N SER A 131 -1.14 -1.21 0.52
CA SER A 131 -0.74 -1.75 1.83
C SER A 131 -1.68 -1.28 2.95
N ALA A 132 -2.16 -0.04 2.90
CA ALA A 132 -3.18 0.47 3.83
C ALA A 132 -4.52 -0.28 3.66
N ASN A 133 -4.99 -0.48 2.43
CA ASN A 133 -6.19 -1.27 2.15
C ASN A 133 -6.06 -2.71 2.67
N ALA A 134 -4.90 -3.33 2.47
CA ALA A 134 -4.60 -4.68 2.95
C ALA A 134 -4.67 -4.81 4.48
N LEU A 135 -4.40 -3.73 5.20
CA LEU A 135 -4.58 -3.61 6.66
C LEU A 135 -6.02 -3.31 7.07
N GLY A 136 -6.92 -3.02 6.12
CA GLY A 136 -8.35 -2.82 6.33
C GLY A 136 -8.81 -1.38 6.43
N PHE A 137 -7.99 -0.43 5.98
CA PHE A 137 -8.38 0.98 5.87
C PHE A 137 -9.24 1.23 4.62
N ASN A 138 -10.17 2.19 4.71
CA ASN A 138 -10.78 2.76 3.51
C ASN A 138 -9.72 3.61 2.81
N VAL A 139 -9.50 3.40 1.52
CA VAL A 139 -8.46 4.12 0.77
C VAL A 139 -9.02 4.65 -0.54
N ARG A 140 -8.56 5.84 -0.91
CA ARG A 140 -8.64 6.37 -2.26
C ARG A 140 -7.28 6.92 -2.66
N PHE A 141 -7.02 6.90 -3.95
CA PHE A 141 -5.80 7.40 -4.56
C PHE A 141 -6.14 8.68 -5.28
N GLU A 142 -5.34 9.72 -5.06
CA GLU A 142 -5.55 11.01 -5.69
C GLU A 142 -4.34 11.35 -6.55
N THR A 143 -4.63 11.92 -7.72
CA THR A 143 -3.61 12.47 -8.62
C THR A 143 -3.99 13.89 -8.96
N GLY A 144 -2.99 14.75 -9.10
CA GLY A 144 -3.20 16.13 -9.51
C GLY A 144 -1.89 16.88 -9.48
N VAL A 145 -1.86 18.04 -8.83
CA VAL A 145 -0.63 18.81 -8.68
C VAL A 145 -0.33 19.15 -7.22
N ALA A 146 0.94 19.12 -6.87
CA ALA A 146 1.43 19.51 -5.54
C ALA A 146 2.65 20.45 -5.64
N ALA A 147 2.80 21.34 -4.66
CA ALA A 147 3.90 22.31 -4.61
C ALA A 147 5.24 21.61 -4.35
N ARG A 148 6.25 21.81 -5.20
CA ARG A 148 7.55 21.14 -5.02
C ARG A 148 8.17 21.51 -3.67
N SER A 149 8.77 20.52 -3.01
CA SER A 149 9.37 20.72 -1.70
C SER A 149 10.49 21.76 -1.63
N ALA A 150 11.16 22.01 -2.75
CA ALA A 150 12.20 23.03 -2.87
C ALA A 150 11.64 24.43 -3.17
N GLY A 151 10.32 24.60 -3.14
CA GLY A 151 9.62 25.76 -3.69
C GLY A 151 9.47 25.69 -5.22
N GLY A 152 8.60 26.54 -5.77
CA GLY A 152 8.38 26.68 -7.22
C GLY A 152 7.02 26.18 -7.72
N GLU A 153 6.90 26.02 -9.04
CA GLU A 153 5.65 25.65 -9.71
C GLU A 153 5.15 24.27 -9.26
N LYS A 154 3.82 24.13 -9.20
CA LYS A 154 3.18 22.84 -8.87
C LYS A 154 3.48 21.83 -9.96
N THR A 155 3.86 20.63 -9.56
CA THR A 155 4.16 19.52 -10.47
C THR A 155 3.12 18.43 -10.33
N GLU A 156 2.97 17.60 -11.37
CA GLU A 156 2.16 16.39 -11.28
C GLU A 156 2.56 15.54 -10.07
N HIS A 157 1.56 15.10 -9.34
CA HIS A 157 1.77 14.38 -8.09
C HIS A 157 0.65 13.37 -7.81
N ALA A 158 0.96 12.37 -6.98
CA ALA A 158 0.02 11.34 -6.55
C ALA A 158 0.24 11.00 -5.08
N TRP A 159 -0.87 10.81 -4.36
CA TRP A 159 -0.89 10.51 -2.93
C TRP A 159 -2.12 9.65 -2.56
N VAL A 160 -2.21 9.26 -1.29
CA VAL A 160 -3.30 8.40 -0.79
C VAL A 160 -4.08 9.16 0.26
N VAL A 161 -5.40 8.96 0.28
CA VAL A 161 -6.25 9.35 1.40
C VAL A 161 -6.82 8.11 2.07
N VAL A 162 -6.71 8.08 3.40
CA VAL A 162 -7.16 7.02 4.28
C VAL A 162 -8.32 7.50 5.15
N ASN A 163 -9.36 6.67 5.27
CA ASN A 163 -10.58 6.94 6.06
C ASN A 163 -11.22 8.29 5.72
N ASP A 164 -11.12 8.67 4.45
CA ASP A 164 -11.60 9.91 3.86
C ASP A 164 -11.05 11.23 4.41
N GLN A 165 -10.12 11.15 5.36
CA GLN A 165 -9.65 12.29 6.14
C GLN A 165 -8.14 12.49 6.06
N TYR A 166 -7.37 11.40 6.08
CA TYR A 166 -5.94 11.46 6.32
C TYR A 166 -5.14 11.21 5.05
N VAL A 167 -4.38 12.20 4.62
CA VAL A 167 -3.38 12.11 3.56
C VAL A 167 -2.19 11.30 4.06
N LEU A 168 -1.73 10.39 3.21
CA LEU A 168 -0.45 9.71 3.29
C LEU A 168 0.33 10.04 2.02
N ASP A 169 1.42 10.79 2.18
CA ASP A 169 2.31 11.15 1.08
C ASP A 169 3.74 10.64 1.31
N SER A 170 3.91 9.35 1.06
CA SER A 170 5.20 8.69 1.24
C SER A 170 6.26 9.16 0.25
N CYS A 171 5.86 9.78 -0.87
CA CYS A 171 6.81 10.37 -1.79
C CYS A 171 7.39 11.66 -1.23
N TYR A 172 6.56 12.56 -0.68
CA TYR A 172 7.04 13.77 -0.02
C TYR A 172 7.90 13.45 1.20
N ASP A 173 7.47 12.49 2.03
CA ASP A 173 8.27 12.08 3.20
C ASP A 173 9.62 11.46 2.79
N ASP A 174 9.69 10.72 1.69
CA ASP A 174 10.96 10.18 1.17
C ASP A 174 11.91 11.28 0.68
N VAL A 175 11.38 12.25 -0.08
CA VAL A 175 12.17 13.34 -0.69
C VAL A 175 12.62 14.37 0.35
N ASN A 176 11.79 14.67 1.36
CA ASN A 176 12.02 15.82 2.25
C ASN A 176 12.64 15.44 3.58
N ASN A 177 12.20 14.33 4.20
CA ASN A 177 12.73 13.89 5.48
C ASN A 177 12.21 12.50 5.88
N LYS A 178 12.94 11.44 5.52
CA LYS A 178 12.62 10.06 5.96
C LYS A 178 12.48 9.91 7.48
N SER A 179 13.06 10.81 8.26
CA SER A 179 13.09 10.79 9.74
C SER A 179 11.91 11.49 10.41
N GLY A 180 11.09 12.25 9.66
CA GLY A 180 10.08 13.16 10.24
C GLY A 180 8.62 12.72 10.10
N ASN A 181 8.29 11.88 9.10
CA ASN A 181 6.89 11.53 8.77
C ASN A 181 5.97 12.77 8.74
N GLN A 182 6.40 13.81 8.03
CA GLN A 182 5.74 15.11 8.01
C GLN A 182 4.33 15.01 7.42
N TYR A 183 4.13 14.09 6.47
CA TYR A 183 2.87 13.90 5.75
C TYR A 183 2.14 12.60 6.13
N PHE A 184 2.66 11.83 7.09
CA PHE A 184 1.95 10.66 7.61
C PHE A 184 0.75 11.09 8.45
N TYR A 185 -0.45 10.72 8.00
CA TYR A 185 -1.69 10.87 8.73
C TYR A 185 -2.08 12.33 8.99
N LYS A 186 -1.80 13.19 8.00
CA LYS A 186 -2.18 14.60 8.02
C LYS A 186 -3.51 14.83 7.33
N THR A 187 -4.30 15.78 7.81
CA THR A 187 -5.45 16.28 7.07
C THR A 187 -5.02 17.26 5.98
N TYR A 188 -5.86 17.50 4.96
CA TYR A 188 -5.59 18.54 3.96
C TYR A 188 -5.35 19.92 4.59
N ASP A 189 -5.99 20.23 5.71
CA ASP A 189 -5.81 21.53 6.38
C ASP A 189 -4.41 21.65 7.01
N GLU A 190 -3.82 20.53 7.44
CA GLU A 190 -2.47 20.50 8.04
C GLU A 190 -1.34 20.50 6.99
N ILE A 191 -1.64 20.12 5.75
CA ILE A 191 -0.71 20.15 4.61
C ILE A 191 -1.07 21.30 3.67
N ARG A 192 -1.43 22.45 4.22
CA ARG A 192 -1.61 23.67 3.43
C ARG A 192 -0.40 24.57 3.62
N ASP A 193 0.07 25.14 2.51
CA ASP A 193 0.95 26.29 2.53
C ASP A 193 0.20 27.55 3.04
N SER A 194 0.94 28.64 3.24
CA SER A 194 0.41 29.93 3.71
C SER A 194 -0.64 30.57 2.78
N GLU A 195 -0.79 30.09 1.55
CA GLU A 195 -1.80 30.53 0.57
C GLU A 195 -2.99 29.56 0.46
N GLY A 196 -2.99 28.49 1.26
CA GLY A 196 -4.08 27.52 1.36
C GLY A 196 -4.12 26.46 0.26
N SER A 197 -3.07 26.26 -0.54
CA SER A 197 -3.14 25.38 -1.72
C SER A 197 -1.90 24.52 -2.00
N GLU A 198 -1.51 23.62 -1.09
CA GLU A 198 -0.40 22.70 -1.39
C GLU A 198 -0.80 21.58 -2.37
N TYR A 199 -2.06 21.09 -2.32
CA TYR A 199 -2.55 19.99 -3.16
C TYR A 199 -3.80 20.39 -3.96
N GLN A 200 -3.82 20.09 -5.26
CA GLN A 200 -5.01 20.22 -6.11
C GLN A 200 -5.32 18.88 -6.76
N VAL A 201 -6.53 18.37 -6.54
CA VAL A 201 -6.99 17.07 -7.05
C VAL A 201 -7.49 17.21 -8.47
N ASN A 202 -6.94 16.40 -9.39
CA ASN A 202 -7.44 16.29 -10.77
C ASN A 202 -8.28 15.03 -10.96
N LYS A 203 -7.85 13.90 -10.38
CA LYS A 203 -8.58 12.62 -10.44
C LYS A 203 -8.49 11.89 -9.11
N THR A 204 -9.56 11.19 -8.78
CA THR A 204 -9.67 10.28 -7.64
C THR A 204 -9.95 8.88 -8.16
N PHE A 205 -9.25 7.90 -7.62
CA PHE A 205 -9.40 6.49 -7.93
C PHE A 205 -9.70 5.71 -6.65
N THR A 206 -10.61 4.76 -6.74
CA THR A 206 -10.89 3.79 -5.66
C THR A 206 -10.55 2.40 -6.15
N LEU A 207 -10.24 1.48 -5.24
CA LEU A 207 -10.16 0.07 -5.60
C LEU A 207 -11.59 -0.39 -5.95
N SER A 208 -11.79 -0.85 -7.17
CA SER A 208 -13.04 -1.47 -7.60
C SER A 208 -13.13 -2.88 -7.01
N ASP A 209 -14.29 -3.22 -6.44
CA ASP A 209 -14.62 -4.56 -5.92
C ASP A 209 -14.62 -5.64 -7.01
#